data_AF-X1TKZ8-F1
#
_entry.id   AF-X1TKZ8-F1
#
_cell.length_a   1.000
_cell.length_b   1.000
_cell.length_c   1.000
_cell.angle_alpha   90.00
_cell.angle_beta   90.00
_cell.angle_gamma   90.00
#
_symmetry.space_group_name_H-M   'P 1'
#
loop_
_entity.id
_entity.type
_entity.pdbx_description
1 polymer ?
#
loop_
_entity_poly.entity_id
_entity_poly.type
_entity_poly.pdbx_seq_one_letter_code
_entity_poly.pdbx_strand_id
1 'polypeptide(L)'
;RQSNMMDIFLKRFSKGITPKKRRVKEEDLLPYLIRPNSIINEIDSIRVNETFNQISMAVGYPRKVPAGFLDKIIKLQGNFDLTLYIEPFSIDVMRIILHKELEKQTADMQADTLKGRINPSLESQIKDTRHALDDLTLGKEKMFNVSLYLNAKARDHHQLRLLSNKIESELNAINIIPKKPAFRMHEALQSMLPLCNDKLKITRNIQTSALSAFFPFTTSFLDLKESGVMMG
;
A
#
# COMPACT_ATOMS: atom_id res chain seq x y z
N ARG A 1 24.11 -64.55 29.08
CA ARG A 1 23.77 -64.17 27.68
C ARG A 1 23.18 -62.74 27.52
N GLN A 2 23.00 -61.93 28.58
CA GLN A 2 22.50 -60.54 28.48
C GLN A 2 23.58 -59.44 28.54
N SER A 3 24.79 -59.71 29.05
CA SER A 3 25.84 -58.67 29.13
C SER A 3 26.41 -58.25 27.77
N ASN A 4 26.45 -59.17 26.80
CA ASN A 4 27.07 -58.89 25.49
C ASN A 4 26.20 -57.99 24.58
N MET A 5 24.89 -57.89 24.86
CA MET A 5 23.96 -57.09 24.05
C MET A 5 24.01 -55.61 24.45
N MET A 6 24.17 -55.33 25.76
CA MET A 6 24.30 -53.97 26.30
C MET A 6 25.63 -53.33 25.89
N ASP A 7 26.72 -54.10 25.87
CA ASP A 7 28.05 -53.62 25.45
C ASP A 7 28.14 -53.34 23.94
N ILE A 8 27.44 -54.13 23.12
CA ILE A 8 27.30 -53.86 21.68
C ILE A 8 26.44 -52.60 21.47
N PHE A 9 25.37 -52.43 22.25
CA PHE A 9 24.49 -51.26 22.17
C PHE A 9 25.23 -49.97 22.55
N LEU A 10 26.00 -50.00 23.64
CA LEU A 10 26.81 -48.88 24.12
C LEU A 10 27.98 -48.55 23.19
N LYS A 11 28.67 -49.56 22.61
CA LYS A 11 29.71 -49.32 21.58
C LYS A 11 29.17 -48.74 20.27
N ARG A 12 27.89 -48.97 19.97
CA ARG A 12 27.23 -48.41 18.77
C ARG A 12 26.79 -46.96 18.97
N PHE A 13 26.43 -46.59 20.21
CA PHE A 13 26.12 -45.21 20.59
C PHE A 13 27.36 -44.36 20.93
N SER A 14 28.46 -44.97 21.40
CA SER A 14 29.70 -44.23 21.72
C SER A 14 30.60 -43.98 20.50
N LYS A 15 30.35 -44.65 19.36
CA LYS A 15 31.00 -44.35 18.09
C LYS A 15 30.38 -43.10 17.44
N GLY A 16 30.82 -41.95 17.93
CA GLY A 16 31.08 -40.78 17.11
C GLY A 16 29.85 -40.10 16.48
N ILE A 17 29.03 -39.47 17.32
CA ILE A 17 28.43 -38.20 16.90
C ILE A 17 29.44 -37.11 17.30
N THR A 18 30.56 -37.05 16.59
CA THR A 18 31.33 -35.80 16.58
C THR A 18 30.44 -34.79 15.84
N PRO A 19 29.99 -33.69 16.47
CA PRO A 19 29.27 -32.67 15.73
C PRO A 19 30.24 -32.19 14.66
N LYS A 20 29.97 -32.54 13.41
CA LYS A 20 30.69 -32.02 12.25
C LYS A 20 30.57 -30.51 12.41
N LYS A 21 31.66 -29.80 12.77
CA LYS A 21 31.68 -28.34 12.89
C LYS A 21 31.29 -27.80 11.52
N ARG A 22 30.00 -27.57 11.33
CA ARG A 22 29.46 -26.93 10.13
C ARG A 22 29.99 -25.52 10.22
N ARG A 23 30.95 -25.18 9.34
CA ARG A 23 31.39 -23.79 9.18
C ARG A 23 30.12 -23.04 8.79
N VAL A 24 29.54 -22.33 9.75
CA VAL A 24 28.40 -21.46 9.50
C VAL A 24 28.92 -20.40 8.56
N LYS A 25 28.45 -20.41 7.32
CA LYS A 25 28.80 -19.36 6.37
C LYS A 25 28.09 -18.09 6.82
N GLU A 26 28.68 -16.93 6.59
CA GLU A 26 28.05 -15.64 6.94
C GLU A 26 26.63 -15.52 6.34
N GLU A 27 26.42 -16.09 5.15
CA GLU A 27 25.12 -16.21 4.47
C GLU A 27 24.04 -16.90 5.31
N ASP A 28 24.41 -17.90 6.12
CA ASP A 28 23.47 -18.64 6.98
C ASP A 28 23.00 -17.82 8.19
N LEU A 29 23.75 -16.76 8.54
CA LEU A 29 23.47 -15.87 9.68
C LEU A 29 22.61 -14.66 9.28
N LEU A 30 22.63 -14.27 8.01
CA LEU A 30 21.90 -13.08 7.52
C LEU A 30 20.42 -13.06 7.94
N PRO A 31 19.64 -14.17 7.83
CA PRO A 31 18.24 -14.17 8.25
C PRO A 31 18.04 -13.87 9.73
N TYR A 32 19.00 -14.24 10.59
CA TYR A 32 18.94 -13.98 12.03
C TYR A 32 19.31 -12.53 12.36
N LEU A 33 20.14 -11.88 11.53
CA LEU A 33 20.56 -10.50 11.73
C LEU A 33 19.49 -9.49 11.29
N ILE A 34 18.75 -9.80 10.22
CA ILE A 34 17.73 -8.89 9.66
C ILE A 34 16.33 -9.11 10.23
N ARG A 35 16.08 -10.24 10.90
CA ARG A 35 14.76 -10.56 11.45
C ARG A 35 14.51 -9.72 12.71
N PRO A 36 13.30 -9.15 12.88
CA PRO A 36 12.95 -8.48 14.13
C PRO A 36 12.93 -9.47 15.30
N ASN A 37 13.34 -8.99 16.47
CA ASN A 37 13.35 -9.76 17.71
C ASN A 37 11.94 -10.10 18.18
N SER A 38 10.97 -9.19 17.99
CA SER A 38 9.58 -9.42 18.36
C SER A 38 8.60 -8.75 17.40
N ILE A 39 7.50 -9.45 17.10
CA ILE A 39 6.34 -8.89 16.39
C ILE A 39 5.10 -9.21 17.22
N ILE A 40 4.34 -8.19 17.60
CA ILE A 40 3.06 -8.32 18.30
C ILE A 40 1.99 -7.65 17.44
N ASN A 41 1.01 -8.43 17.00
CA ASN A 41 -0.07 -7.95 16.14
C ASN A 41 -1.29 -7.60 17.02
N GLU A 42 -1.78 -6.37 16.89
CA GLU A 42 -3.02 -5.91 17.51
C GLU A 42 -4.10 -5.73 16.44
N ILE A 43 -5.30 -5.31 16.82
CA ILE A 43 -6.41 -5.15 15.89
C ILE A 43 -6.11 -4.03 14.88
N ASP A 44 -5.66 -2.87 15.38
CA ASP A 44 -5.45 -1.65 14.61
C ASP A 44 -4.01 -1.10 14.69
N SER A 45 -3.09 -1.89 15.23
CA SER A 45 -1.68 -1.55 15.35
C SER A 45 -0.80 -2.81 15.25
N ILE A 46 0.51 -2.62 15.01
CA ILE A 46 1.49 -3.71 15.08
C ILE A 46 2.78 -3.21 15.73
N ARG A 47 3.24 -3.93 16.76
CA ARG A 47 4.51 -3.62 17.43
C ARG A 47 5.62 -4.46 16.82
N VAL A 48 6.66 -3.79 16.34
CA VAL A 48 7.89 -4.42 15.84
C VAL A 48 9.02 -3.96 16.74
N ASN A 49 9.62 -4.89 17.48
CA ASN A 49 10.57 -4.60 18.56
C ASN A 49 9.97 -3.59 19.56
N GLU A 50 10.57 -2.40 19.66
CA GLU A 50 10.16 -1.29 20.53
C GLU A 50 9.31 -0.23 19.81
N THR A 51 9.03 -0.40 18.52
CA THR A 51 8.30 0.58 17.71
C THR A 51 6.88 0.09 17.45
N PHE A 52 5.90 0.93 17.80
CA PHE A 52 4.53 0.75 17.42
C PHE A 52 4.30 1.34 16.03
N ASN A 53 3.58 0.59 15.20
CA ASN A 53 3.25 0.95 13.84
C ASN A 53 1.74 0.96 13.70
N GLN A 54 1.20 1.97 13.04
CA GLN A 54 -0.21 2.06 12.69
C GLN A 54 -0.33 2.44 11.23
N ILE A 55 -0.88 1.51 10.45
CA ILE A 55 -0.93 1.62 8.99
C ILE A 55 -2.32 2.08 8.58
N SER A 56 -2.36 3.06 7.68
CA SER A 56 -3.58 3.53 7.02
C SER A 56 -3.47 3.32 5.52
N MET A 57 -4.54 2.86 4.91
CA MET A 57 -4.67 2.64 3.46
C MET A 57 -5.67 3.63 2.87
N ALA A 58 -5.38 4.16 1.69
CA ALA A 58 -6.31 4.99 0.94
C ALA A 58 -7.35 4.10 0.23
N VAL A 59 -8.63 4.26 0.58
CA VAL A 59 -9.73 3.54 -0.09
C VAL A 59 -10.57 4.44 -0.99
N GLY A 60 -10.45 5.75 -0.83
CA GLY A 60 -11.14 6.76 -1.64
C GLY A 60 -10.18 7.86 -2.01
N TYR A 61 -10.39 8.45 -3.19
CA TYR A 61 -9.56 9.49 -3.77
C TYR A 61 -10.45 10.65 -4.26
N PRO A 62 -9.92 11.88 -4.33
CA PRO A 62 -10.64 13.01 -4.90
C PRO A 62 -11.01 12.73 -6.36
N ARG A 63 -12.15 13.29 -6.81
CA ARG A 63 -12.56 13.21 -8.23
C ARG A 63 -11.58 13.89 -9.18
N LYS A 64 -10.94 14.96 -8.72
CA LYS A 64 -9.92 15.71 -9.47
C LYS A 64 -8.66 15.76 -8.63
N VAL A 65 -7.53 15.43 -9.24
CA VAL A 65 -6.23 15.39 -8.58
C VAL A 65 -5.37 16.54 -9.12
N PRO A 66 -5.37 17.71 -8.47
CA PRO A 66 -4.53 18.82 -8.91
C PRO A 66 -3.05 18.52 -8.65
N ALA A 67 -2.16 19.17 -9.39
CA ALA A 67 -0.72 19.09 -9.12
C ALA A 67 -0.42 19.49 -7.67
N GLY A 68 0.47 18.74 -7.01
CA GLY A 68 0.87 18.99 -5.62
C GLY A 68 -0.20 18.66 -4.57
N PHE A 69 -1.27 17.94 -4.91
CA PHE A 69 -2.31 17.61 -3.93
C PHE A 69 -1.78 16.79 -2.73
N LEU A 70 -0.69 16.03 -2.93
CA LEU A 70 -0.07 15.21 -1.88
C LEU A 70 0.96 15.97 -1.04
N ASP A 71 1.26 17.24 -1.38
CA ASP A 71 2.32 18.03 -0.74
C ASP A 71 2.11 18.18 0.77
N LYS A 72 0.86 18.29 1.23
CA LYS A 72 0.53 18.37 2.66
C LYS A 72 1.00 17.14 3.44
N ILE A 73 0.84 15.97 2.84
CA ILE A 73 1.27 14.69 3.41
C ILE A 73 2.78 14.58 3.37
N ILE A 74 3.40 14.93 2.24
CA ILE A 74 4.85 14.79 2.06
C ILE A 74 5.63 15.76 2.97
N LYS A 75 5.08 16.95 3.22
CA LYS A 75 5.66 17.94 4.16
C LYS A 75 5.29 17.69 5.62
N LEU A 76 4.50 16.66 5.91
CA LEU A 76 4.04 16.38 7.25
C LEU A 76 5.25 16.07 8.17
N GLN A 77 5.32 16.74 9.31
CA GLN A 77 6.31 16.40 10.33
C GLN A 77 5.85 15.19 11.14
N GLY A 78 6.71 14.18 11.23
CA GLY A 78 6.49 12.97 12.02
C GLY A 78 7.37 11.82 11.53
N ASN A 79 7.42 10.74 12.31
CA ASN A 79 8.06 9.49 11.88
C ASN A 79 7.02 8.60 11.20
N PHE A 80 6.92 8.68 9.88
CA PHE A 80 6.04 7.83 9.10
C PHE A 80 6.67 7.48 7.75
N ASP A 81 6.23 6.36 7.18
CA ASP A 81 6.55 6.01 5.80
C ASP A 81 5.32 6.20 4.91
N LEU A 82 5.56 6.49 3.63
CA LEU A 82 4.55 6.49 2.57
C LEU A 82 4.99 5.49 1.50
N THR A 83 4.09 4.59 1.12
CA THR A 83 4.32 3.60 0.06
C THR A 83 3.26 3.76 -1.01
N LEU A 84 3.71 3.83 -2.26
CA LEU A 84 2.88 3.94 -3.44
C LEU A 84 3.15 2.73 -4.35
N TYR A 85 2.13 1.93 -4.61
CA TYR A 85 2.16 0.89 -5.63
C TYR A 85 1.52 1.43 -6.90
N ILE A 86 2.18 1.20 -8.03
CA ILE A 86 1.71 1.60 -9.35
C ILE A 86 1.85 0.40 -10.27
N GLU A 87 0.73 -0.12 -10.74
CA GLU A 87 0.69 -1.26 -11.66
C GLU A 87 -0.10 -0.87 -12.91
N PRO A 88 0.41 -1.15 -14.13
CA PRO A 88 -0.34 -0.85 -15.36
C PRO A 88 -1.63 -1.68 -15.39
N PHE A 89 -2.74 -1.04 -15.81
CA PHE A 89 -4.03 -1.69 -15.99
C PHE A 89 -4.37 -1.82 -17.47
N SER A 90 -5.01 -2.93 -17.86
CA SER A 90 -5.38 -3.17 -19.26
C SER A 90 -6.40 -2.13 -19.74
N ILE A 91 -6.03 -1.42 -20.81
CA ILE A 91 -6.90 -0.43 -21.46
C ILE A 91 -8.12 -1.11 -22.06
N ASP A 92 -7.98 -2.32 -22.62
CA ASP A 92 -9.08 -3.06 -23.24
C ASP A 92 -10.13 -3.44 -22.20
N VAL A 93 -9.71 -3.89 -21.02
CA VAL A 93 -10.62 -4.19 -19.91
C VAL A 93 -11.35 -2.93 -19.44
N MET A 94 -10.63 -1.81 -19.29
CA MET A 94 -11.26 -0.54 -18.90
C MET A 94 -12.26 -0.05 -19.95
N ARG A 95 -11.94 -0.19 -21.24
CA ARG A 95 -12.83 0.19 -22.34
C ARG A 95 -14.15 -0.57 -22.28
N ILE A 96 -14.09 -1.88 -22.02
CA ILE A 96 -15.29 -2.72 -21.86
C ILE A 96 -16.10 -2.25 -20.65
N ILE A 97 -15.45 -1.94 -19.53
CA ILE A 97 -16.13 -1.44 -18.32
C ILE A 97 -16.83 -0.10 -18.59
N LEU A 98 -16.13 0.85 -19.18
CA LEU A 98 -16.68 2.18 -19.50
C LEU A 98 -17.78 2.12 -20.55
N HIS A 99 -17.67 1.24 -21.54
CA HIS A 99 -18.72 1.05 -22.55
C HIS A 99 -20.00 0.53 -21.90
N LYS A 100 -19.91 -0.49 -21.03
CA LYS A 100 -21.05 -1.01 -20.28
C LYS A 100 -21.67 0.03 -19.34
N GLU A 101 -20.83 0.82 -18.69
CA GLU A 101 -21.30 1.91 -17.83
C GLU A 101 -22.00 3.00 -18.65
N LEU A 102 -21.48 3.35 -19.83
CA LEU A 102 -22.11 4.29 -20.75
C LEU A 102 -23.48 3.76 -21.23
N GLU A 103 -23.56 2.50 -21.65
CA GLU A 103 -24.82 1.85 -22.05
C GLU A 103 -25.85 1.95 -20.92
N LYS A 104 -25.46 1.59 -19.69
CA LYS A 104 -26.33 1.69 -18.52
C LYS A 104 -26.80 3.12 -18.27
N GLN A 105 -25.89 4.09 -18.27
CA GLN A 105 -26.24 5.51 -18.06
C GLN A 105 -27.19 6.03 -19.15
N THR A 106 -26.99 5.63 -20.40
CA THR A 106 -27.89 6.00 -21.50
C THR A 106 -29.27 5.36 -21.38
N ALA A 107 -29.35 4.11 -20.93
CA ALA A 107 -30.63 3.44 -20.67
C ALA A 107 -31.39 4.10 -19.51
N ASP A 108 -30.70 4.44 -18.43
CA ASP A 108 -31.27 5.18 -17.30
C ASP A 108 -31.80 6.56 -17.74
N MET A 109 -31.06 7.26 -18.60
CA MET A 109 -31.48 8.56 -19.17
C MET A 109 -32.72 8.42 -20.05
N GLN A 110 -32.80 7.38 -20.87
CA GLN A 110 -33.99 7.09 -21.68
C GLN A 110 -35.20 6.82 -20.79
N ALA A 111 -35.03 6.05 -19.71
CA ALA A 111 -36.10 5.77 -18.77
C ALA A 111 -36.60 7.03 -18.03
N ASP A 112 -35.70 7.94 -17.66
CA ASP A 112 -36.05 9.24 -17.06
C ASP A 112 -36.81 10.12 -18.07
N THR A 113 -36.34 10.16 -19.32
CA THR A 113 -36.97 10.93 -20.40
C THR A 113 -38.39 10.45 -20.69
N LEU A 114 -38.62 9.12 -20.72
CA LEU A 114 -39.95 8.52 -20.90
C LEU A 114 -40.91 8.89 -19.76
N LYS A 115 -40.39 9.14 -18.55
CA LYS A 115 -41.17 9.61 -17.39
C LYS A 115 -41.32 11.14 -17.36
N GLY A 116 -40.86 11.85 -18.39
CA GLY A 116 -40.85 13.32 -18.45
C GLY A 116 -39.92 13.98 -17.44
N ARG A 117 -38.92 13.25 -16.91
CA ARG A 117 -37.93 13.77 -15.96
C ARG A 117 -36.67 14.19 -16.69
N ILE A 118 -36.16 15.37 -16.34
CA ILE A 118 -34.86 15.85 -16.79
C ILE A 118 -33.86 15.59 -15.65
N ASN A 119 -32.77 14.90 -15.94
CA ASN A 119 -31.74 14.54 -14.97
C ASN A 119 -30.36 15.11 -15.37
N PRO A 120 -30.08 16.39 -15.05
CA PRO A 120 -28.82 17.05 -15.46
C PRO A 120 -27.58 16.36 -14.89
N SER A 121 -27.70 15.72 -13.73
CA SER A 121 -26.60 14.98 -13.10
C SER A 121 -26.19 13.78 -13.95
N LEU A 122 -27.17 13.00 -14.44
CA LEU A 122 -26.91 11.85 -15.29
C LEU A 122 -26.36 12.27 -16.66
N GLU A 123 -26.81 13.40 -17.20
CA GLU A 123 -26.28 13.95 -18.46
C GLU A 123 -24.79 14.31 -18.34
N SER A 124 -24.41 14.97 -17.24
CA SER A 124 -23.00 15.24 -16.95
C SER A 124 -22.19 13.96 -16.81
N GLN A 125 -22.75 12.92 -16.16
CA GLN A 125 -22.06 11.63 -16.01
C GLN A 125 -21.84 10.95 -17.35
N ILE A 126 -22.83 10.93 -18.24
CA ILE A 126 -22.70 10.39 -19.60
C ILE A 126 -21.59 11.12 -20.36
N LYS A 127 -21.56 12.45 -20.26
CA LYS A 127 -20.54 13.28 -20.91
C LYS A 127 -19.14 12.94 -20.39
N ASP A 128 -18.98 12.82 -19.08
CA ASP A 128 -17.70 12.47 -18.45
C ASP A 128 -17.24 11.06 -18.83
N THR A 129 -18.14 10.07 -18.80
CA THR A 129 -17.86 8.68 -19.22
C THR A 129 -17.43 8.62 -20.67
N ARG A 130 -18.12 9.34 -21.56
CA ARG A 130 -17.80 9.40 -22.99
C ARG A 130 -16.42 10.02 -23.24
N HIS A 131 -16.11 11.12 -22.56
CA HIS A 131 -14.81 11.76 -22.65
C HIS A 131 -13.68 10.81 -22.19
N ALA A 132 -13.87 10.11 -21.07
CA ALA A 132 -12.91 9.13 -20.59
C ALA A 132 -12.70 7.97 -21.58
N LEU A 133 -13.77 7.49 -22.22
CA LEU A 133 -13.68 6.44 -23.25
C LEU A 133 -12.91 6.92 -24.49
N ASP A 134 -13.15 8.15 -24.93
CA ASP A 134 -12.49 8.74 -26.09
C ASP A 134 -10.98 8.92 -25.82
N ASP A 135 -10.60 9.45 -24.65
CA ASP A 135 -9.20 9.63 -24.27
C ASP A 135 -8.43 8.30 -24.19
N LEU A 136 -9.08 7.24 -23.70
CA LEU A 136 -8.50 5.90 -23.67
C LEU A 136 -8.39 5.27 -25.06
N THR A 137 -9.36 5.50 -25.94
CA THR A 137 -9.35 4.95 -27.30
C THR A 137 -8.31 5.62 -28.18
N LEU A 138 -8.14 6.93 -28.02
CA LEU A 138 -7.11 7.71 -28.72
C LEU A 138 -5.70 7.53 -28.14
N GLY A 139 -5.57 6.81 -27.02
CA GLY A 139 -4.28 6.59 -26.34
C GLY A 139 -3.70 7.84 -25.68
N LYS A 140 -4.53 8.86 -25.43
CA LYS A 140 -4.11 10.08 -24.71
C LYS A 140 -3.79 9.78 -23.24
N GLU A 141 -4.50 8.80 -22.67
CA GLU A 141 -4.29 8.37 -21.29
C GLU A 141 -4.10 6.85 -21.18
N LYS A 142 -3.33 6.44 -20.19
CA LYS A 142 -3.24 5.05 -19.72
C LYS A 142 -3.84 4.94 -18.32
N MET A 143 -4.24 3.72 -17.96
CA MET A 143 -4.79 3.41 -16.65
C MET A 143 -3.78 2.64 -15.80
N PHE A 144 -3.77 2.94 -14.51
CA PHE A 144 -2.94 2.26 -13.52
C PHE A 144 -3.78 1.89 -12.30
N ASN A 145 -3.52 0.71 -11.73
CA ASN A 145 -3.92 0.38 -10.38
C ASN A 145 -2.95 1.05 -9.42
N VAL A 146 -3.49 1.84 -8.49
CA VAL A 146 -2.70 2.59 -7.53
C VAL A 146 -3.13 2.19 -6.12
N SER A 147 -2.16 1.78 -5.30
CA SER A 147 -2.34 1.59 -3.85
C SER A 147 -1.50 2.61 -3.10
N LEU A 148 -2.08 3.25 -2.09
CA LEU A 148 -1.37 4.20 -1.24
C LEU A 148 -1.52 3.79 0.22
N TYR A 149 -0.38 3.61 0.89
CA TYR A 149 -0.29 3.19 2.27
C TYR A 149 0.62 4.14 3.06
N LEU A 150 0.23 4.44 4.30
CA LEU A 150 0.99 5.28 5.20
C LEU A 150 1.19 4.54 6.52
N ASN A 151 2.40 4.54 7.06
CA ASN A 151 2.74 3.84 8.29
C ASN A 151 3.24 4.84 9.33
N ALA A 152 2.39 5.19 10.30
CA ALA A 152 2.79 5.99 11.44
C ALA A 152 3.63 5.17 12.42
N LYS A 153 4.76 5.71 12.89
CA LYS A 153 5.67 5.03 13.81
C LYS A 153 5.90 5.85 15.07
N ALA A 154 5.86 5.20 16.23
CA ALA A 154 6.24 5.83 17.49
C ALA A 154 6.76 4.79 18.50
N ARG A 155 7.46 5.25 19.55
CA ARG A 155 7.87 4.41 20.69
C ARG A 155 6.83 4.35 21.81
N ASP A 156 5.77 5.14 21.68
CA ASP A 156 4.73 5.29 22.69
C ASP A 156 3.34 5.32 22.02
N HIS A 157 2.34 4.71 22.66
CA HIS A 157 0.98 4.60 22.10
C HIS A 157 0.29 5.97 21.96
N HIS A 158 0.53 6.91 22.87
CA HIS A 158 -0.07 8.24 22.80
C HIS A 158 0.51 9.02 21.62
N GLN A 159 1.84 8.98 21.44
CA GLN A 159 2.49 9.58 20.26
C GLN A 159 2.03 8.94 18.95
N LEU A 160 1.89 7.60 18.91
CA LEU A 160 1.38 6.89 17.74
C LEU A 160 0.00 7.39 17.34
N ARG A 161 -0.91 7.50 18.33
CA ARG A 161 -2.28 7.94 18.10
C ARG A 161 -2.35 9.38 17.62
N LEU A 162 -1.55 10.28 18.20
CA LEU A 162 -1.46 11.66 17.75
C LEU A 162 -1.00 11.74 16.29
N LEU A 163 0.06 11.02 15.93
CA LEU A 163 0.59 11.02 14.57
C LEU A 163 -0.38 10.37 13.57
N SER A 164 -0.98 9.23 13.92
CA SER A 164 -1.97 8.55 13.08
C SER A 164 -3.19 9.45 12.82
N ASN A 165 -3.74 10.08 13.87
CA ASN A 165 -4.86 11.01 13.72
C ASN A 165 -4.51 12.23 12.86
N LYS A 166 -3.28 12.75 13.01
CA LYS A 166 -2.77 13.85 12.18
C LYS A 166 -2.69 13.44 10.70
N ILE A 167 -2.12 12.27 10.41
CA ILE A 167 -2.07 11.71 9.05
C ILE A 167 -3.47 11.54 8.48
N GLU A 168 -4.40 10.95 9.24
CA GLU A 168 -5.79 10.78 8.79
C GLU A 168 -6.47 12.12 8.51
N SER A 169 -6.22 13.13 9.34
CA SER A 169 -6.79 14.47 9.15
C SER A 169 -6.29 15.12 7.86
N GLU A 170 -4.98 15.03 7.58
CA GLU A 170 -4.39 15.57 6.35
C GLU A 170 -4.88 14.84 5.10
N LEU A 171 -5.05 13.50 5.16
CA LEU A 171 -5.60 12.72 4.05
C LEU A 171 -7.06 13.13 3.76
N ASN A 172 -7.88 13.25 4.80
CA ASN A 172 -9.26 13.72 4.66
C ASN A 172 -9.31 15.14 4.10
N ALA A 173 -8.40 16.03 4.49
CA ALA A 173 -8.34 17.41 3.99
C ALA A 173 -8.07 17.50 2.48
N ILE A 174 -7.47 16.47 1.88
CA ILE A 174 -7.26 16.35 0.43
C ILE A 174 -8.25 15.36 -0.23
N ASN A 175 -9.33 15.01 0.49
CA ASN A 175 -10.37 14.07 0.08
C ASN A 175 -9.87 12.66 -0.26
N ILE A 176 -8.75 12.24 0.34
CA ILE A 176 -8.39 10.83 0.44
C ILE A 176 -9.13 10.25 1.64
N ILE A 177 -9.79 9.10 1.47
CA ILE A 177 -10.48 8.42 2.57
C ILE A 177 -9.52 7.39 3.16
N PRO A 178 -8.90 7.65 4.33
CA PRO A 178 -8.07 6.66 5.00
C PRO A 178 -8.94 5.59 5.68
N LYS A 179 -8.47 4.35 5.64
CA LYS A 179 -8.97 3.27 6.50
C LYS A 179 -7.83 2.52 7.13
N LYS A 180 -8.07 1.93 8.30
CA LYS A 180 -7.12 1.01 8.92
C LYS A 180 -7.41 -0.42 8.44
N PRO A 181 -6.41 -1.20 8.02
CA PRO A 181 -6.58 -2.62 7.69
C PRO A 181 -6.71 -3.44 8.98
N ALA A 182 -7.84 -3.28 9.68
CA ALA A 182 -8.10 -3.99 10.93
C ALA A 182 -7.93 -5.51 10.75
N PHE A 183 -7.28 -6.16 11.71
CA PHE A 183 -6.87 -7.58 11.68
C PHE A 183 -5.85 -7.96 10.58
N ARG A 184 -5.51 -7.06 9.66
CA ARG A 184 -4.57 -7.27 8.55
C ARG A 184 -3.31 -6.40 8.68
N MET A 185 -2.99 -5.94 9.88
CA MET A 185 -1.83 -5.07 10.14
C MET A 185 -0.49 -5.74 9.80
N HIS A 186 -0.37 -7.05 9.99
CA HIS A 186 0.83 -7.79 9.58
C HIS A 186 1.03 -7.77 8.05
N GLU A 187 -0.03 -8.02 7.29
CA GLU A 187 0.00 -7.96 5.82
C GLU A 187 0.25 -6.53 5.34
N ALA A 188 -0.34 -5.55 6.02
CA ALA A 188 -0.11 -4.14 5.76
C ALA A 188 1.37 -3.78 5.94
N LEU A 189 2.00 -4.23 7.02
CA LEU A 189 3.42 -3.99 7.28
C LEU A 189 4.29 -4.65 6.21
N GLN A 190 3.97 -5.88 5.80
CA GLN A 190 4.67 -6.55 4.71
C GLN A 190 4.57 -5.77 3.39
N SER A 191 3.42 -5.15 3.13
CA SER A 191 3.18 -4.31 1.96
C SER A 191 3.95 -2.99 2.02
N MET A 192 4.44 -2.56 3.18
CA MET A 192 5.27 -1.37 3.33
C MET A 192 6.77 -1.66 3.16
N LEU A 193 7.16 -2.94 3.11
CA LEU A 193 8.55 -3.30 2.86
C LEU A 193 8.92 -3.04 1.39
N PRO A 194 10.17 -2.63 1.10
CA PRO A 194 10.65 -2.38 -0.26
C PRO A 194 10.92 -3.70 -1.02
N LEU A 195 10.00 -4.66 -0.91
CA LEU A 195 10.04 -5.97 -1.57
C LEU A 195 9.10 -6.02 -2.77
N CYS A 196 8.49 -4.89 -3.14
CA CYS A 196 7.53 -4.74 -4.25
C CYS A 196 6.41 -5.79 -4.20
N ASN A 197 5.85 -6.03 -2.99
CA ASN A 197 4.88 -7.09 -2.76
C ASN A 197 3.69 -6.55 -1.97
N ASP A 198 2.67 -6.08 -2.69
CA ASP A 198 1.42 -5.62 -2.09
C ASP A 198 0.57 -6.83 -1.63
N LYS A 199 0.52 -7.07 -0.31
CA LYS A 199 -0.32 -8.09 0.31
C LYS A 199 -1.76 -7.62 0.52
N LEU A 200 -1.98 -6.33 0.68
CA LEU A 200 -3.31 -5.77 0.92
C LEU A 200 -4.12 -5.70 -0.37
N LYS A 201 -3.46 -5.36 -1.50
CA LYS A 201 -4.04 -5.22 -2.85
C LYS A 201 -5.22 -4.24 -2.90
N ILE A 202 -5.15 -3.18 -2.10
CA ILE A 202 -6.19 -2.15 -2.04
C ILE A 202 -5.87 -1.10 -3.10
N THR A 203 -6.35 -1.38 -4.30
CA THR A 203 -6.04 -0.62 -5.51
C THR A 203 -7.22 0.24 -5.95
N ARG A 204 -6.90 1.37 -6.58
CA ARG A 204 -7.85 2.18 -7.35
C ARG A 204 -7.32 2.38 -8.76
N ASN A 205 -8.18 2.22 -9.76
CA ASN A 205 -7.86 2.63 -11.13
C ASN A 205 -7.77 4.16 -11.25
N ILE A 206 -6.61 4.65 -11.67
CA ILE A 206 -6.30 6.08 -11.85
C ILE A 206 -5.71 6.29 -13.26
N GLN A 207 -6.08 7.40 -13.89
CA GLN A 207 -5.56 7.84 -15.18
C GLN A 207 -4.13 8.39 -15.06
N THR A 208 -3.36 8.38 -16.15
CA THR A 208 -1.97 8.86 -16.15
C THR A 208 -1.85 10.32 -15.70
N SER A 209 -2.77 11.18 -16.13
CA SER A 209 -2.82 12.60 -15.74
C SER A 209 -2.97 12.76 -14.22
N ALA A 210 -3.94 12.08 -13.61
CA ALA A 210 -4.16 12.09 -12.17
C ALA A 210 -3.00 11.43 -11.39
N LEU A 211 -2.42 10.35 -11.93
CA LEU A 211 -1.26 9.68 -11.31
C LEU A 211 -0.04 10.59 -11.25
N SER A 212 0.19 11.42 -12.28
CA SER A 212 1.33 12.33 -12.31
C SER A 212 1.37 13.29 -11.11
N ALA A 213 0.21 13.64 -10.57
CA ALA A 213 0.08 14.54 -9.44
C ALA A 213 0.47 13.90 -8.09
N PHE A 214 0.64 12.57 -8.02
CA PHE A 214 1.13 11.87 -6.82
C PHE A 214 2.63 12.09 -6.61
N PHE A 215 3.34 12.50 -7.64
CA PHE A 215 4.77 12.75 -7.56
C PHE A 215 5.04 14.17 -7.03
N PRO A 216 5.95 14.34 -6.05
CA PRO A 216 6.21 15.61 -5.37
C PRO A 216 7.03 16.63 -6.19
N PHE A 217 6.73 16.82 -7.48
CA PHE A 217 7.48 17.74 -8.34
C PHE A 217 7.26 19.22 -7.99
N THR A 218 6.18 19.54 -7.26
CA THR A 218 5.83 20.90 -6.85
C THR A 218 6.49 21.32 -5.53
N THR A 219 7.09 20.38 -4.80
CA THR A 219 7.75 20.70 -3.54
C THR A 219 9.15 21.25 -3.80
N SER A 220 9.41 22.49 -3.37
CA SER A 220 10.78 22.96 -3.20
C SER A 220 11.49 21.98 -2.28
N PHE A 221 12.54 21.33 -2.78
CA PHE A 221 13.29 20.32 -2.05
C PHE A 221 13.64 20.83 -0.64
N LEU A 222 13.30 20.01 0.36
CA LEU A 222 13.90 19.85 1.69
C LEU A 222 14.73 21.04 2.20
N ASP A 223 14.34 21.60 3.35
CA ASP A 223 15.33 22.22 4.25
C ASP A 223 16.40 21.16 4.53
N LEU A 224 17.52 21.23 3.78
CA LEU A 224 18.68 20.38 3.93
C LEU A 224 19.18 20.54 5.36
N LYS A 225 18.83 19.60 6.24
CA LYS A 225 19.66 19.38 7.43
C LYS A 225 21.02 18.92 6.92
N GLU A 226 22.08 19.55 7.42
CA GLU A 226 23.49 19.42 6.97
C GLU A 226 24.04 17.98 6.87
N SER A 227 23.31 16.96 7.34
CA SER A 227 23.74 15.55 7.35
C SER A 227 22.80 14.58 6.62
N GLY A 228 21.84 15.05 5.81
CA GLY A 228 20.92 14.17 5.08
C GLY A 228 21.47 13.77 3.70
N VAL A 229 21.60 12.46 3.44
CA VAL A 229 21.95 11.96 2.09
C VAL A 229 20.71 11.99 1.19
N MET A 230 20.87 12.56 -0.01
CA MET A 230 19.87 12.57 -1.07
C MET A 230 19.91 11.25 -1.84
N MET A 231 18.77 10.57 -1.97
CA MET A 231 18.59 9.55 -3.01
C MET A 231 17.44 10.01 -3.91
N GLY A 232 17.74 10.09 -5.22
CA GLY A 232 16.86 10.58 -6.26
C GLY A 232 15.84 9.55 -6.75
#